data_AF-A0A9D5EKW3-F1
#
_entry.id   AF-A0A9D5EKW3-F1
#
_cell.length_a   1.000
_cell.length_b   1.000
_cell.length_c   1.000
_cell.angle_alpha   90.00
_cell.angle_beta   90.00
_cell.angle_gamma   90.00
#
_symmetry.space_group_name_H-M   'P 1'
#
loop_
_entity.id
_entity.type
_entity.pdbx_description
1 polymer ?
#
loop_
_entity_poly.entity_id
_entity_poly.type
_entity_poly.pdbx_seq_one_letter_code
_entity_poly.pdbx_strand_id
1 'polypeptide(L)'
;MPVHVSHDPDALPGAYAAWRHRTLAAALIATAVGFVVHGSTAELHVQFEDEQPSTWLVIGLLLVLIGTFSPGLVGACLALAGLRSWRRLGRSSRLARAAWVVWVLGPLPILLLPISHVFNLDAGDALRTSTSQVRYLVTVTAPAFFALLPGALKAALVLKRFLPESRAPGQITLLAAPACIAAYLIPLGVLTHLAFHIKPYLGLLLLTCSPVVSLLAVRWLRLRNTPEQAVRITRNIGVVQLVLACMGAGLLIAFVEEHPLLRSWVGQVDPIWVLGVVAKVLASKWLTTVVVTDLLVVMLHQEREAARALAGTGEGEALARKLDALGEALRPATTQHKVSQRY
;
A
#
# COMPACT_ATOMS: atom_id res chain seq x y z
N MET A 1 -12.96 14.61 -39.51
CA MET A 1 -11.64 14.01 -39.82
C MET A 1 -10.97 13.64 -38.51
N PRO A 2 -10.61 12.37 -38.26
CA PRO A 2 -9.87 11.98 -37.06
C PRO A 2 -8.45 12.56 -37.12
N VAL A 3 -8.10 13.40 -36.15
CA VAL A 3 -6.73 13.89 -35.99
C VAL A 3 -5.88 12.71 -35.55
N HIS A 4 -5.00 12.24 -36.44
CA HIS A 4 -4.01 11.24 -36.07
C HIS A 4 -2.98 11.90 -35.15
N VAL A 5 -3.22 11.84 -33.84
CA VAL A 5 -2.23 12.25 -32.84
C VAL A 5 -1.12 11.21 -32.87
N SER A 6 -0.03 11.48 -33.57
CA SER A 6 1.18 10.67 -33.50
C SER A 6 1.78 10.84 -32.11
N HIS A 7 1.56 9.86 -31.23
CA HIS A 7 2.26 9.82 -29.95
C HIS A 7 3.71 9.40 -30.21
N ASP A 8 4.61 10.34 -29.97
CA ASP A 8 6.05 10.09 -29.91
C ASP A 8 6.31 9.02 -28.83
N PRO A 9 6.76 7.80 -29.19
CA PRO A 9 7.02 6.73 -28.23
C PRO A 9 8.08 7.11 -27.19
N ASP A 10 8.95 8.07 -27.51
CA ASP A 10 10.03 8.52 -26.62
C ASP A 10 9.55 9.49 -25.53
N ALA A 11 8.33 10.03 -25.65
CA ALA A 11 7.74 10.91 -24.63
C ALA A 11 7.24 10.16 -23.38
N LEU A 12 6.94 8.86 -23.50
CA LEU A 12 6.33 8.06 -22.44
C LEU A 12 7.26 7.81 -21.23
N PRO A 13 8.55 7.45 -21.42
CA PRO A 13 9.51 7.35 -20.31
C PRO A 13 9.68 8.67 -19.54
N GLY A 14 9.68 9.81 -20.24
CA GLY A 14 9.76 11.13 -19.63
C GLY A 14 8.55 11.46 -18.77
N ALA A 15 7.35 11.21 -19.28
CA ALA A 15 6.10 11.40 -18.54
C ALA A 15 6.02 10.49 -17.30
N TYR A 16 6.47 9.23 -17.42
CA TYR A 16 6.56 8.29 -16.30
C TYR A 16 7.53 8.77 -15.22
N ALA A 17 8.74 9.18 -15.62
CA ALA A 17 9.75 9.71 -14.70
C ALA A 17 9.25 10.95 -13.94
N ALA A 18 8.56 11.87 -14.63
CA ALA A 18 7.99 13.07 -14.04
C ALA A 18 6.83 12.78 -13.06
N TRP A 19 5.96 11.82 -13.39
CA TRP A 19 4.92 11.35 -12.46
C TRP A 19 5.55 10.73 -11.20
N ARG A 20 6.55 9.88 -11.39
CA ARG A 20 7.28 9.19 -10.33
C ARG A 20 7.98 10.18 -9.39
N HIS A 21 8.67 11.18 -9.95
CA HIS A 21 9.28 12.26 -9.18
C HIS A 21 8.26 13.00 -8.29
N ARG A 22 7.13 13.43 -8.87
CA ARG A 22 6.08 14.12 -8.10
C ARG A 22 5.49 13.25 -7.00
N THR A 23 5.28 11.96 -7.27
CA THR A 23 4.70 11.02 -6.30
C THR A 23 5.67 10.72 -5.15
N LEU A 24 6.96 10.55 -5.44
CA LEU A 24 8.00 10.40 -4.41
C LEU A 24 8.16 11.68 -3.58
N ALA A 25 8.12 12.86 -4.20
CA ALA A 25 8.16 14.14 -3.50
C ALA A 25 6.95 14.29 -2.55
N ALA A 26 5.75 13.95 -3.03
CA ALA A 26 4.55 13.95 -2.19
C ALA A 26 4.67 12.96 -1.01
N ALA A 27 5.22 11.76 -1.24
CA ALA A 27 5.48 10.79 -0.18
C ALA A 27 6.45 11.36 0.88
N LEU A 28 7.55 11.99 0.46
CA LEU A 28 8.52 12.63 1.36
C LEU A 28 7.93 13.80 2.15
N ILE A 29 7.08 14.62 1.51
CA ILE A 29 6.38 15.71 2.21
C ILE A 29 5.43 15.13 3.25
N ALA A 30 4.64 14.11 2.90
CA ALA A 30 3.73 13.46 3.84
C ALA A 30 4.50 12.76 4.97
N THR A 31 5.66 12.16 4.69
CA THR A 31 6.59 11.65 5.70
C THR A 31 7.03 12.76 6.66
N ALA A 32 7.47 13.89 6.13
CA ALA A 32 7.95 15.02 6.93
C ALA A 32 6.83 15.59 7.81
N VAL A 33 5.63 15.78 7.26
CA VAL A 33 4.44 16.20 8.02
C VAL A 33 4.13 15.18 9.11
N GLY A 34 4.05 13.88 8.77
CA GLY A 34 3.81 12.82 9.75
C GLY A 34 4.86 12.73 10.85
N PHE A 35 6.12 13.06 10.55
CA PHE A 35 7.21 13.10 11.53
C PHE A 35 7.14 14.33 12.44
N VAL A 36 6.95 15.52 11.86
CA VAL A 36 6.87 16.80 12.61
C VAL A 36 5.66 16.81 13.53
N VAL A 37 4.53 16.35 13.03
CA VAL A 37 3.24 16.42 13.72
C VAL A 37 3.08 15.37 14.81
N HIS A 38 3.57 14.16 14.55
CA HIS A 38 3.33 13.02 15.42
C HIS A 38 4.55 12.62 16.25
N GLY A 39 5.69 13.28 16.02
CA GLY A 39 6.98 12.90 16.57
C GLY A 39 7.37 11.45 16.27
N SER A 40 8.36 10.99 17.00
CA SER A 40 8.55 9.56 17.23
C SER A 40 7.53 9.09 18.25
N THR A 41 6.66 8.16 17.85
CA THR A 41 5.65 7.54 18.73
C THR A 41 6.23 6.71 19.88
N ALA A 42 7.56 6.69 20.05
CA ALA A 42 8.22 6.07 21.18
C ALA A 42 8.38 7.09 22.31
N GLU A 43 7.39 7.14 23.19
CA GLU A 43 7.57 7.64 24.54
C GLU A 43 8.16 6.50 25.37
N LEU A 44 9.47 6.50 25.55
CA LEU A 44 10.13 5.55 26.44
C LEU A 44 10.26 6.22 27.81
N HIS A 45 9.33 5.93 28.72
CA HIS A 45 9.47 6.31 30.13
C HIS A 45 10.35 5.28 30.83
N VAL A 46 11.61 5.63 31.07
CA VAL A 46 12.51 4.86 31.94
C VAL A 46 12.65 5.65 33.22
N GLN A 47 12.04 5.15 34.30
CA GLN A 47 12.33 5.64 35.65
C GLN A 47 13.58 4.92 36.13
N PHE A 48 14.66 5.67 36.33
CA PHE A 48 15.83 5.18 37.05
C PHE A 48 15.58 5.45 38.53
N GLU A 49 15.35 4.40 39.32
CA GLU A 49 15.63 4.48 40.76
C GLU A 49 17.14 4.71 40.94
N ASP A 50 17.58 5.25 42.09
CA ASP A 50 18.93 5.80 42.36
C ASP A 50 20.14 4.86 42.11
N GLU A 51 19.94 3.69 41.52
CA GLU A 51 20.99 2.76 41.06
C GLU A 51 21.54 3.12 39.66
N GLN A 52 22.86 2.92 39.49
CA GLN A 52 23.50 3.13 38.20
C GLN A 52 22.93 2.16 37.14
N PRO A 53 22.57 2.65 35.93
CA PRO A 53 21.97 1.82 34.91
C PRO A 53 22.93 0.72 34.46
N SER A 54 22.45 -0.53 34.44
CA SER A 54 23.24 -1.66 33.96
C SER A 54 23.67 -1.47 32.50
N THR A 55 24.86 -1.94 32.14
CA THR A 55 25.37 -1.86 30.74
C THR A 55 24.40 -2.49 29.73
N TRP A 56 23.72 -3.57 30.12
CA TRP A 56 22.70 -4.23 29.31
C TRP A 56 21.48 -3.34 29.04
N LEU A 57 21.05 -2.57 30.04
CA LEU A 57 19.97 -1.60 29.88
C LEU A 57 20.36 -0.48 28.90
N VAL A 58 21.59 0.03 28.98
CA VAL A 58 22.09 1.06 28.04
C VAL A 58 22.15 0.51 26.61
N ILE A 59 22.66 -0.71 26.42
CA ILE A 59 22.69 -1.37 25.10
C ILE A 59 21.27 -1.59 24.57
N GLY A 60 20.36 -2.07 25.42
CA GLY A 60 18.95 -2.26 25.06
C GLY A 60 18.28 -0.95 24.65
N LEU A 61 18.51 0.13 25.39
CA LEU A 61 18.01 1.47 25.10
C LEU A 61 18.49 1.96 23.72
N LEU A 62 19.79 1.80 23.45
CA LEU A 62 20.38 2.15 22.16
C LEU A 62 19.79 1.32 21.02
N LEU A 63 19.57 0.02 21.21
CA LEU A 63 18.94 -0.83 20.21
C LEU A 63 17.48 -0.43 19.93
N VAL A 64 16.71 -0.08 20.96
CA VAL A 64 15.33 0.42 20.81
C VAL A 64 15.31 1.79 20.12
N LEU A 65 16.22 2.69 20.46
CA LEU A 65 16.35 4.00 19.83
C LEU A 65 16.73 3.86 18.36
N ILE A 66 17.79 3.09 18.06
CA ILE A 66 18.22 2.82 16.69
C ILE A 66 17.09 2.12 15.94
N GLY A 67 16.47 1.10 16.52
CA GLY A 67 15.37 0.38 15.90
C GLY A 67 14.19 1.29 15.57
N THR A 68 13.79 2.17 16.48
CA THR A 68 12.55 2.94 16.29
C THR A 68 12.75 4.11 15.32
N PHE A 69 13.90 4.76 15.36
CA PHE A 69 14.17 5.96 14.56
C PHE A 69 14.86 5.66 13.23
N SER A 70 15.74 4.65 13.19
CA SER A 70 16.54 4.38 11.98
C SER A 70 15.69 4.00 10.77
N PRO A 71 14.61 3.20 10.84
CA PRO A 71 13.85 2.83 9.65
C PRO A 71 13.20 4.04 8.98
N GLY A 72 12.61 4.93 9.78
CA GLY A 72 12.01 6.16 9.27
C GLY A 72 13.05 7.10 8.65
N LEU A 73 14.15 7.35 9.35
CA LEU A 73 15.20 8.26 8.89
C LEU A 73 15.97 7.71 7.69
N VAL A 74 16.42 6.46 7.75
CA VAL A 74 17.12 5.77 6.66
C VAL A 74 16.19 5.63 5.46
N GLY A 75 14.92 5.26 5.67
CA GLY A 75 13.90 5.22 4.63
C GLY A 75 13.70 6.58 3.95
N ALA A 76 13.58 7.66 4.71
CA ALA A 76 13.46 9.02 4.18
C ALA A 76 14.71 9.47 3.39
N CYS A 77 15.91 9.19 3.91
CA CYS A 77 17.18 9.47 3.23
C CYS A 77 17.30 8.72 1.90
N LEU A 78 16.94 7.43 1.87
CA LEU A 78 16.92 6.61 0.66
C LEU A 78 15.87 7.11 -0.34
N ALA A 79 14.68 7.48 0.13
CA ALA A 79 13.63 8.05 -0.72
C ALA A 79 14.06 9.42 -1.30
N LEU A 80 14.74 10.27 -0.53
CA LEU A 80 15.28 11.54 -0.98
C LEU A 80 16.42 11.35 -1.99
N ALA A 81 17.32 10.38 -1.76
CA ALA A 81 18.33 10.00 -2.73
C ALA A 81 17.69 9.45 -4.03
N GLY A 82 16.61 8.68 -3.89
CA GLY A 82 15.75 8.25 -4.98
C GLY A 82 15.19 9.44 -5.76
N LEU A 83 14.61 10.41 -5.06
CA LEU A 83 14.06 11.63 -5.65
C LEU A 83 15.14 12.41 -6.41
N ARG A 84 16.32 12.64 -5.81
CA ARG A 84 17.43 13.35 -6.48
C ARG A 84 17.95 12.62 -7.72
N SER A 85 17.90 11.29 -7.72
CA SER A 85 18.35 10.46 -8.85
C SER A 85 17.24 10.15 -9.87
N TRP A 86 16.13 10.90 -9.89
CA TRP A 86 14.95 10.63 -10.73
C TRP A 86 15.24 10.50 -12.23
N ARG A 87 16.26 11.22 -12.74
CA ARG A 87 16.70 11.12 -14.15
C ARG A 87 17.31 9.76 -14.49
N ARG A 88 17.82 9.02 -13.51
CA ARG A 88 18.38 7.66 -13.65
C ARG A 88 17.40 6.64 -13.06
N LEU A 89 16.36 6.31 -13.83
CA LEU A 89 15.24 5.46 -13.39
C LEU A 89 15.68 4.18 -12.67
N GLY A 90 16.68 3.45 -13.20
CA GLY A 90 17.15 2.21 -12.58
C GLY A 90 17.81 2.40 -11.19
N ARG A 91 18.52 3.51 -10.96
CA ARG A 91 19.09 3.82 -9.63
C ARG A 91 17.99 4.30 -8.69
N SER A 92 17.14 5.19 -9.17
CA SER A 92 16.04 5.75 -8.38
C SER A 92 15.03 4.67 -7.97
N SER A 93 14.77 3.68 -8.82
CA SER A 93 13.89 2.53 -8.49
C SER A 93 14.49 1.64 -7.42
N ARG A 94 15.79 1.31 -7.52
CA ARG A 94 16.49 0.57 -6.46
C ARG A 94 16.44 1.30 -5.12
N LEU A 95 16.67 2.62 -5.11
CA LEU A 95 16.61 3.43 -3.89
C LEU A 95 15.19 3.53 -3.31
N ALA A 96 14.17 3.72 -4.14
CA ALA A 96 12.78 3.74 -3.68
C ALA A 96 12.33 2.39 -3.11
N ARG A 97 12.76 1.27 -3.71
CA ARG A 97 12.52 -0.08 -3.17
C ARG A 97 13.22 -0.29 -1.85
N ALA A 98 14.50 0.09 -1.73
CA ALA A 98 15.23 0.02 -0.48
C ALA A 98 14.57 0.88 0.61
N ALA A 99 14.15 2.11 0.27
CA ALA A 99 13.42 2.98 1.18
C ALA A 99 12.13 2.32 1.68
N TRP A 100 11.35 1.72 0.78
CA TRP A 100 10.12 1.02 1.12
C TRP A 100 10.36 -0.23 1.98
N VAL A 101 11.39 -1.03 1.67
CA VAL A 101 11.75 -2.22 2.47
C VAL A 101 12.12 -1.80 3.88
N VAL A 102 13.00 -0.81 4.01
CA VAL A 102 13.41 -0.28 5.32
C VAL A 102 12.21 0.30 6.06
N TRP A 103 11.33 1.04 5.38
CA TRP A 103 10.16 1.65 6.01
C TRP A 103 9.13 0.62 6.49
N VAL A 104 8.79 -0.36 5.66
CA VAL A 104 7.70 -1.32 5.91
C VAL A 104 8.18 -2.48 6.79
N LEU A 105 9.38 -3.02 6.52
CA LEU A 105 9.90 -4.17 7.24
C LEU A 105 10.82 -3.79 8.40
N GLY A 106 11.38 -2.59 8.42
CA GLY A 106 12.30 -2.15 9.48
C GLY A 106 11.70 -2.16 10.89
N PRO A 107 10.40 -1.91 11.11
CA PRO A 107 9.78 -2.09 12.42
C PRO A 107 9.70 -3.56 12.89
N LEU A 108 9.72 -4.55 12.00
CA LEU A 108 9.47 -5.96 12.35
C LEU A 108 10.55 -6.58 13.25
N PRO A 109 11.86 -6.40 13.02
CA PRO A 109 12.88 -6.93 13.92
C PRO A 109 12.71 -6.49 15.38
N ILE A 110 12.23 -5.26 15.62
CA ILE A 110 12.01 -4.72 16.97
C ILE A 110 10.82 -5.41 17.64
N LEU A 111 9.79 -5.71 16.86
CA LEU A 111 8.60 -6.42 17.32
C LEU A 111 8.89 -7.88 17.66
N LEU A 112 9.95 -8.46 17.09
CA LEU A 112 10.40 -9.82 17.40
C LEU A 112 11.32 -9.88 18.64
N LEU A 113 11.80 -8.74 19.15
CA LEU A 113 12.64 -8.71 20.34
C LEU A 113 11.78 -8.93 21.60
N PRO A 114 12.06 -9.96 22.43
CA PRO A 114 11.35 -10.19 23.68
C PRO A 114 11.82 -9.18 24.74
N ILE A 115 11.36 -7.93 24.64
CA ILE A 115 11.81 -6.82 25.51
C ILE A 115 11.67 -7.18 27.00
N SER A 116 10.61 -7.89 27.39
CA SER A 116 10.44 -8.36 28.77
C SER A 116 11.62 -9.20 29.29
N HIS A 117 12.15 -10.10 28.45
CA HIS A 117 13.29 -10.94 28.81
C HIS A 117 14.61 -10.17 28.76
N VAL A 118 14.78 -9.27 27.78
CA VAL A 118 16.02 -8.51 27.60
C VAL A 118 16.24 -7.52 28.75
N PHE A 119 15.17 -6.92 29.26
CA PHE A 119 15.24 -5.93 30.34
C PHE A 119 14.89 -6.49 31.72
N ASN A 120 14.67 -7.80 31.84
CA ASN A 120 14.26 -8.47 33.07
C ASN A 120 13.10 -7.74 33.78
N LEU A 121 12.09 -7.35 32.99
CA LEU A 121 10.94 -6.61 33.50
C LEU A 121 10.10 -7.51 34.41
N ASP A 122 9.55 -6.93 35.47
CA ASP A 122 8.54 -7.62 36.28
C ASP A 122 7.26 -7.88 35.46
N ALA A 123 6.35 -8.69 35.99
CA ALA A 123 5.14 -9.08 35.24
C ALA A 123 4.26 -7.87 34.87
N GLY A 124 4.23 -6.83 35.71
CA GLY A 124 3.45 -5.61 35.49
C GLY A 124 4.01 -4.77 34.35
N ASP A 125 5.32 -4.49 34.36
CA ASP A 125 6.00 -3.70 33.35
C ASP A 125 6.17 -4.46 32.04
N ALA A 126 6.31 -5.79 32.08
CA ALA A 126 6.25 -6.63 30.90
C ALA A 126 4.90 -6.49 30.17
N LEU A 127 3.78 -6.50 30.91
CA LEU A 127 2.43 -6.34 30.33
C LEU A 127 2.23 -4.92 29.76
N ARG A 128 2.67 -3.88 30.47
CA ARG A 128 2.61 -2.48 29.99
C ARG A 128 3.45 -2.31 28.73
N THR A 129 4.66 -2.84 28.72
CA THR A 129 5.59 -2.81 27.57
C THR A 129 5.00 -3.54 26.37
N SER A 130 4.42 -4.72 26.58
CA SER A 130 3.73 -5.47 25.52
C SER A 130 2.54 -4.69 24.96
N THR A 131 1.76 -4.03 25.82
CA THR A 131 0.65 -3.16 25.38
C THR A 131 1.16 -1.99 24.54
N SER A 132 2.27 -1.36 24.93
CA SER A 132 2.93 -0.30 24.15
C SER A 132 3.47 -0.80 22.81
N GLN A 133 4.03 -2.01 22.76
CA GLN A 133 4.46 -2.64 21.51
C GLN A 133 3.28 -2.93 20.57
N VAL A 134 2.17 -3.45 21.10
CA VAL A 134 0.93 -3.67 20.32
C VAL A 134 0.40 -2.33 19.81
N ARG A 135 0.39 -1.30 20.64
CA ARG A 135 0.02 0.07 20.21
C ARG A 135 0.94 0.57 19.10
N TYR A 136 2.25 0.39 19.21
CA TYR A 136 3.21 0.76 18.17
C TYR A 136 2.95 -0.01 16.86
N LEU A 137 2.74 -1.33 16.94
CA LEU A 137 2.38 -2.16 15.79
C LEU A 137 1.11 -1.64 15.10
N VAL A 138 0.06 -1.35 15.87
CA VAL A 138 -1.23 -0.90 15.34
C VAL A 138 -1.15 0.52 14.76
N THR A 139 -0.38 1.42 15.36
CA THR A 139 -0.35 2.85 14.96
C THR A 139 0.71 3.18 13.91
N VAL A 140 1.81 2.41 13.84
CA VAL A 140 2.93 2.68 12.92
C VAL A 140 2.97 1.66 11.80
N THR A 141 2.93 0.38 12.16
CA THR A 141 3.20 -0.72 11.23
C THR A 141 1.95 -1.11 10.46
N ALA A 142 0.79 -1.19 11.11
CA ALA A 142 -0.46 -1.58 10.46
C ALA A 142 -0.85 -0.61 9.32
N PRO A 143 -0.75 0.74 9.44
CA PRO A 143 -0.98 1.64 8.32
C PRO A 143 -0.11 1.34 7.10
N ALA A 144 1.16 0.99 7.31
CA ALA A 144 2.07 0.63 6.23
C ALA A 144 1.62 -0.66 5.52
N PHE A 145 1.21 -1.68 6.28
CA PHE A 145 0.67 -2.92 5.73
C PHE A 145 -0.68 -2.72 5.03
N PHE A 146 -1.59 -1.97 5.64
CA PHE A 146 -2.88 -1.62 5.03
C PHE A 146 -2.73 -0.73 3.81
N ALA A 147 -1.61 0.01 3.67
CA ALA A 147 -1.31 0.78 2.49
C ALA A 147 -0.77 -0.07 1.32
N LEU A 148 -0.36 -1.32 1.56
CA LEU A 148 0.19 -2.20 0.52
C LEU A 148 -0.82 -2.47 -0.59
N LEU A 149 -2.01 -2.91 -0.20
CA LEU A 149 -3.02 -3.37 -1.14
C LEU A 149 -3.68 -2.18 -1.90
N PRO A 150 -4.08 -1.07 -1.24
CA PRO A 150 -4.53 0.14 -1.92
C PRO A 150 -3.42 0.78 -2.77
N GLY A 151 -2.16 0.67 -2.35
CA GLY A 151 -0.99 1.09 -3.13
C GLY A 151 -0.84 0.26 -4.41
N ALA A 152 -1.01 -1.06 -4.31
CA ALA A 152 -0.99 -1.96 -5.47
C ALA A 152 -2.15 -1.72 -6.43
N LEU A 153 -3.36 -1.50 -5.90
CA LEU A 153 -4.51 -1.08 -6.71
C LEU A 153 -4.25 0.24 -7.42
N LYS A 154 -3.71 1.23 -6.71
CA LYS A 154 -3.38 2.53 -7.31
C LYS A 154 -2.29 2.38 -8.37
N ALA A 155 -1.29 1.52 -8.13
CA ALA A 155 -0.25 1.19 -9.10
C ALA A 155 -0.84 0.59 -10.38
N ALA A 156 -1.79 -0.33 -10.28
CA ALA A 156 -2.50 -0.87 -11.44
C ALA A 156 -3.26 0.22 -12.20
N LEU A 157 -3.98 1.12 -11.51
CA LEU A 157 -4.68 2.24 -12.17
C LEU A 157 -3.70 3.21 -12.85
N VAL A 158 -2.56 3.51 -12.22
CA VAL A 158 -1.50 4.34 -12.82
C VAL A 158 -0.93 3.65 -14.04
N LEU A 159 -0.65 2.36 -13.95
CA LEU A 159 -0.13 1.57 -15.07
C LEU A 159 -1.12 1.56 -16.24
N LYS A 160 -2.43 1.51 -15.98
CA LYS A 160 -3.46 1.62 -17.03
C LYS A 160 -3.44 2.98 -17.73
N ARG A 161 -3.05 4.05 -17.03
CA ARG A 161 -2.89 5.38 -17.64
C ARG A 161 -1.70 5.43 -18.60
N PHE A 162 -0.59 4.77 -18.26
CA PHE A 162 0.61 4.76 -19.10
C PHE A 162 0.57 3.69 -20.20
N LEU A 163 -0.08 2.55 -19.96
CA LEU A 163 -0.19 1.42 -20.88
C LEU A 163 -1.66 1.07 -21.12
N PRO A 164 -2.42 1.94 -21.80
CA PRO A 164 -3.85 1.77 -21.99
C PRO A 164 -4.22 0.55 -22.85
N GLU A 165 -3.30 0.07 -23.72
CA GLU A 165 -3.53 -1.16 -24.50
C GLU A 165 -3.36 -2.43 -23.66
N SER A 166 -2.62 -2.36 -22.54
CA SER A 166 -2.35 -3.53 -21.71
C SER A 166 -3.58 -3.97 -20.93
N ARG A 167 -3.77 -5.30 -20.87
CA ARG A 167 -4.78 -5.95 -20.04
C ARG A 167 -4.30 -6.25 -18.62
N ALA A 168 -2.99 -6.23 -18.39
CA ALA A 168 -2.38 -6.56 -17.11
C ALA A 168 -2.90 -5.71 -15.93
N PRO A 169 -3.09 -4.38 -16.07
CA PRO A 169 -3.70 -3.58 -15.00
C PRO A 169 -5.06 -4.11 -14.53
N GLY A 170 -5.90 -4.60 -15.45
CA GLY A 170 -7.20 -5.17 -15.13
C GLY A 170 -7.08 -6.51 -14.39
N GLN A 171 -6.10 -7.35 -14.74
CA GLN A 171 -5.81 -8.62 -14.04
C GLN A 171 -5.26 -8.37 -12.63
N ILE A 172 -4.31 -7.44 -12.50
CA ILE A 172 -3.76 -7.06 -11.20
C ILE A 172 -4.85 -6.49 -10.30
N THR A 173 -5.74 -5.65 -10.85
CA THR A 173 -6.90 -5.12 -10.11
C THR A 173 -7.84 -6.24 -9.65
N LEU A 174 -8.09 -7.23 -10.50
CA LEU A 174 -8.93 -8.39 -10.19
C LEU A 174 -8.36 -9.22 -9.03
N LEU A 175 -7.04 -9.32 -8.91
CA LEU A 175 -6.37 -10.06 -7.81
C LEU A 175 -6.23 -9.19 -6.55
N ALA A 176 -5.84 -7.92 -6.70
CA ALA A 176 -5.55 -7.04 -5.58
C ALA A 176 -6.80 -6.51 -4.88
N ALA A 177 -7.91 -6.26 -5.60
CA ALA A 177 -9.12 -5.70 -5.00
C ALA A 177 -9.77 -6.63 -3.96
N PRO A 178 -9.98 -7.94 -4.24
CA PRO A 178 -10.47 -8.88 -3.23
C PRO A 178 -9.56 -8.99 -2.02
N ALA A 179 -8.23 -8.98 -2.22
CA ALA A 179 -7.28 -8.97 -1.12
C ALA A 179 -7.42 -7.70 -0.26
N CYS A 180 -7.61 -6.52 -0.87
CA CYS A 180 -7.90 -5.28 -0.12
C CYS A 180 -9.18 -5.41 0.70
N ILE A 181 -10.24 -5.94 0.08
CA ILE A 181 -11.55 -6.12 0.72
C ILE A 181 -11.40 -7.05 1.92
N ALA A 182 -10.77 -8.21 1.75
CA ALA A 182 -10.52 -9.16 2.83
C ALA A 182 -9.70 -8.53 3.96
N ALA A 183 -8.65 -7.78 3.61
CA ALA A 183 -7.82 -7.09 4.60
C ALA A 183 -8.62 -6.07 5.43
N TYR A 184 -9.59 -5.36 4.86
CA TYR A 184 -10.46 -4.45 5.63
C TYR A 184 -11.59 -5.17 6.39
N LEU A 185 -12.09 -6.30 5.86
CA LEU A 185 -13.13 -7.10 6.50
C LEU A 185 -12.63 -7.82 7.76
N ILE A 186 -11.36 -8.20 7.84
CA ILE A 186 -10.81 -8.88 9.03
C ILE A 186 -10.88 -7.97 10.28
N PRO A 187 -10.35 -6.73 10.27
CA PRO A 187 -10.54 -5.77 11.35
C PRO A 187 -12.02 -5.44 11.60
N LEU A 188 -12.86 -5.38 10.54
CA LEU A 188 -14.29 -5.18 10.69
C LEU A 188 -14.91 -6.29 11.55
N GLY A 189 -14.63 -7.56 11.25
CA GLY A 189 -15.12 -8.70 12.04
C GLY A 189 -14.70 -8.61 13.51
N VAL A 190 -13.42 -8.35 13.76
CA VAL A 190 -12.90 -8.21 15.14
C VAL A 190 -13.57 -7.04 15.86
N LEU A 191 -13.66 -5.88 15.23
CA LEU A 191 -14.25 -4.68 15.83
C LEU A 191 -15.77 -4.80 16.00
N THR A 192 -16.49 -5.51 15.13
CA THR A 192 -17.92 -5.77 15.31
C THR A 192 -18.23 -6.61 16.53
N HIS A 193 -17.31 -7.49 16.94
CA HIS A 193 -17.48 -8.25 18.17
C HIS A 193 -17.10 -7.46 19.43
N LEU A 194 -16.24 -6.45 19.29
CA LEU A 194 -15.78 -5.62 20.41
C LEU A 194 -16.65 -4.39 20.66
N ALA A 195 -17.19 -3.79 19.60
CA ALA A 195 -17.91 -2.54 19.65
C ALA A 195 -19.37 -2.78 19.22
N PHE A 196 -20.29 -2.79 20.19
CA PHE A 196 -21.75 -2.78 19.94
C PHE A 196 -22.25 -1.44 19.34
N HIS A 197 -21.38 -0.71 18.63
CA HIS A 197 -21.64 0.62 18.07
C HIS A 197 -21.70 0.56 16.54
N ILE A 198 -22.71 1.21 15.96
CA ILE A 198 -22.94 1.22 14.50
C ILE A 198 -21.91 2.04 13.71
N LYS A 199 -21.31 3.08 14.32
CA LYS A 199 -20.34 3.98 13.67
C LYS A 199 -19.09 3.27 13.14
N PRO A 200 -18.35 2.45 13.94
CA PRO A 200 -17.17 1.75 13.43
C PRO A 200 -17.53 0.74 12.34
N TYR A 201 -18.69 0.08 12.45
CA TYR A 201 -19.19 -0.82 11.41
C TYR A 201 -19.39 -0.08 10.08
N LEU A 202 -20.13 1.02 10.09
CA LEU A 202 -20.39 1.80 8.88
C LEU A 202 -19.11 2.41 8.31
N GLY A 203 -18.21 2.91 9.18
CA GLY A 203 -16.92 3.47 8.77
C GLY A 203 -16.03 2.46 8.04
N LEU A 204 -15.88 1.26 8.60
CA LEU A 204 -15.11 0.17 7.99
C LEU A 204 -15.80 -0.43 6.76
N LEU A 205 -17.14 -0.48 6.74
CA LEU A 205 -17.90 -0.89 5.57
C LEU A 205 -17.62 0.06 4.39
N LEU A 206 -17.70 1.37 4.61
CA LEU A 206 -17.38 2.37 3.58
C LEU A 206 -15.93 2.26 3.09
N LEU A 207 -14.98 2.05 4.00
CA LEU A 207 -13.58 1.80 3.63
C LEU A 207 -13.43 0.52 2.80
N THR A 208 -14.14 -0.55 3.16
CA THR A 208 -14.16 -1.82 2.42
C THR A 208 -14.82 -1.68 1.05
N CYS A 209 -15.85 -0.84 0.92
CA CYS A 209 -16.50 -0.55 -0.35
C CYS A 209 -15.59 0.24 -1.31
N SER A 210 -14.58 0.97 -0.81
CA SER A 210 -13.65 1.71 -1.65
C SER A 210 -12.93 0.83 -2.69
N PRO A 211 -12.22 -0.27 -2.34
CA PRO A 211 -11.62 -1.18 -3.33
C PRO A 211 -12.65 -1.91 -4.21
N VAL A 212 -13.91 -2.08 -3.75
CA VAL A 212 -15.00 -2.67 -4.57
C VAL A 212 -15.27 -1.81 -5.82
N VAL A 213 -15.12 -0.49 -5.75
CA VAL A 213 -15.27 0.38 -6.92
C VAL A 213 -14.31 -0.01 -8.04
N SER A 214 -13.05 -0.29 -7.72
CA SER A 214 -12.07 -0.78 -8.70
C SER A 214 -12.48 -2.15 -9.27
N LEU A 215 -13.01 -3.03 -8.42
CA LEU A 215 -13.47 -4.37 -8.82
C LEU A 215 -14.65 -4.29 -9.80
N LEU A 216 -15.65 -3.46 -9.52
CA LEU A 216 -16.78 -3.20 -10.40
C LEU A 216 -16.34 -2.60 -11.73
N ALA A 217 -15.25 -1.82 -11.72
CA ALA A 217 -14.66 -1.25 -12.91
C ALA A 217 -13.71 -2.19 -13.68
N VAL A 218 -13.42 -3.40 -13.20
CA VAL A 218 -12.45 -4.33 -13.85
C VAL A 218 -12.80 -4.60 -15.30
N ARG A 219 -14.08 -4.74 -15.64
CA ARG A 219 -14.50 -4.95 -17.04
C ARG A 219 -13.99 -3.82 -17.93
N TRP A 220 -14.15 -2.57 -17.50
CA TRP A 220 -13.68 -1.38 -18.21
C TRP A 220 -12.16 -1.26 -18.23
N LEU A 221 -11.49 -1.65 -17.14
CA LEU A 221 -10.03 -1.64 -17.05
C LEU A 221 -9.37 -2.71 -17.93
N ARG A 222 -10.06 -3.81 -18.25
CA ARG A 222 -9.58 -4.85 -19.16
C ARG A 222 -9.76 -4.51 -20.64
N LEU A 223 -10.65 -3.57 -20.97
CA LEU A 223 -10.82 -3.11 -22.35
C LEU A 223 -9.60 -2.33 -22.82
N ARG A 224 -9.32 -2.38 -24.12
CA ARG A 224 -8.38 -1.48 -24.78
C ARG A 224 -9.08 -0.13 -24.88
N ASN A 225 -8.56 0.85 -24.14
CA ASN A 225 -9.14 2.19 -24.07
C ASN A 225 -8.21 3.17 -24.77
N THR A 226 -8.73 4.29 -25.24
CA THR A 226 -7.85 5.41 -25.63
C THR A 226 -7.18 6.00 -24.38
N PRO A 227 -6.02 6.68 -24.50
CA PRO A 227 -5.35 7.32 -23.36
C PRO A 227 -6.28 8.26 -22.57
N GLU A 228 -7.11 9.02 -23.27
CA GLU A 228 -8.09 9.94 -22.69
C GLU A 228 -9.19 9.21 -21.90
N GLN A 229 -9.72 8.12 -22.45
CA GLN A 229 -10.70 7.27 -21.77
C GLN A 229 -10.08 6.63 -20.53
N ALA A 230 -8.84 6.13 -20.61
CA ALA A 230 -8.13 5.55 -19.48
C ALA A 230 -7.94 6.57 -18.35
N VAL A 231 -7.55 7.81 -18.67
CA VAL A 231 -7.45 8.91 -17.68
C VAL A 231 -8.81 9.20 -17.05
N ARG A 232 -9.89 9.28 -17.83
CA ARG A 232 -11.24 9.56 -17.31
C ARG A 232 -11.74 8.47 -16.38
N ILE A 233 -11.62 7.20 -16.79
CA ILE A 233 -12.03 6.03 -15.99
C ILE A 233 -11.24 5.99 -14.68
N THR A 234 -9.91 6.09 -14.74
CA THR A 234 -9.06 6.06 -13.54
C THR A 234 -9.30 7.24 -12.60
N ARG A 235 -9.61 8.44 -13.14
CA ARG A 235 -10.01 9.60 -12.34
C ARG A 235 -11.33 9.36 -11.62
N ASN A 236 -12.35 8.89 -12.32
CA ASN A 236 -13.67 8.65 -11.74
C ASN A 236 -13.60 7.59 -10.63
N ILE A 237 -12.92 6.47 -10.88
CA ILE A 237 -12.67 5.44 -9.85
C ILE A 237 -11.98 6.08 -8.64
N GLY A 238 -10.91 6.84 -8.86
CA GLY A 238 -10.13 7.47 -7.80
C GLY A 238 -10.94 8.47 -6.95
N VAL A 239 -11.83 9.25 -7.56
CA VAL A 239 -12.70 10.20 -6.85
C VAL A 239 -13.70 9.47 -5.98
N VAL A 240 -14.42 8.48 -6.52
CA VAL A 240 -15.39 7.70 -5.74
C VAL A 240 -14.70 6.98 -4.58
N GLN A 241 -13.54 6.39 -4.82
CA GLN A 241 -12.73 5.76 -3.78
C GLN A 241 -12.30 6.72 -2.67
N LEU A 242 -11.89 7.94 -3.05
CA LEU A 242 -11.50 8.97 -2.10
C LEU A 242 -12.70 9.41 -1.25
N VAL A 243 -13.86 9.64 -1.85
CA VAL A 243 -15.08 10.03 -1.12
C VAL A 243 -15.45 8.95 -0.11
N LEU A 244 -15.55 7.69 -0.55
CA LEU A 244 -15.85 6.56 0.35
C LEU A 244 -14.82 6.43 1.49
N ALA A 245 -13.53 6.59 1.17
CA ALA A 245 -12.47 6.49 2.16
C ALA A 245 -12.50 7.66 3.16
N CYS A 246 -12.75 8.89 2.71
CA CYS A 246 -12.88 10.06 3.57
C CYS A 246 -14.09 9.96 4.49
N MET A 247 -15.25 9.53 3.96
CA MET A 247 -16.45 9.31 4.78
C MET A 247 -16.22 8.21 5.81
N GLY A 248 -15.64 7.07 5.39
CA GLY A 248 -15.35 5.96 6.29
C GLY A 248 -14.33 6.34 7.37
N ALA A 249 -13.25 7.04 7.01
CA ALA A 249 -12.26 7.54 7.97
C ALA A 249 -12.85 8.55 8.95
N GLY A 250 -13.72 9.46 8.47
CA GLY A 250 -14.41 10.43 9.34
C GLY A 250 -15.27 9.75 10.40
N LEU A 251 -16.01 8.70 10.03
CA LEU A 251 -16.80 7.91 10.99
C LEU A 251 -15.92 7.18 12.01
N LEU A 252 -14.76 6.67 11.60
CA LEU A 252 -13.82 6.02 12.51
C LEU A 252 -13.17 7.01 13.47
N ILE A 253 -12.79 8.20 13.00
CA ILE A 253 -12.24 9.24 13.86
C ILE A 253 -13.26 9.67 14.91
N ALA A 254 -14.51 9.92 14.50
CA ALA A 254 -15.60 10.25 15.42
C ALA A 254 -15.84 9.14 16.46
N PHE A 255 -15.76 7.86 16.04
CA PHE A 255 -15.89 6.74 16.98
C PHE A 255 -14.73 6.67 18.00
N VAL A 256 -13.48 6.87 17.56
CA VAL A 256 -12.33 6.86 18.46
C VAL A 256 -12.43 7.96 19.51
N GLU A 257 -12.96 9.13 19.14
CA GLU A 257 -13.18 10.26 20.07
C GLU A 257 -14.23 9.96 21.15
N GLU A 258 -15.29 9.24 20.77
CA GLU A 258 -16.40 8.86 21.66
C GLU A 258 -16.06 7.68 22.58
N HIS A 259 -15.19 6.77 22.15
CA HIS A 259 -14.95 5.51 22.89
C HIS A 259 -13.84 5.67 23.95
N PRO A 260 -14.14 5.57 25.26
CA PRO A 260 -13.22 5.95 26.33
C PRO A 260 -11.93 5.09 26.37
N LEU A 261 -12.03 3.79 26.09
CA LEU A 261 -10.87 2.91 26.02
C LEU A 261 -9.97 3.21 24.81
N LEU A 262 -10.56 3.61 23.68
CA LEU A 262 -9.76 3.94 22.49
C LEU A 262 -9.11 5.30 22.66
N ARG A 263 -9.82 6.26 23.26
CA ARG A 263 -9.27 7.56 23.64
C ARG A 263 -8.13 7.44 24.65
N SER A 264 -8.19 6.51 25.61
CA SER A 264 -7.05 6.30 26.52
C SER A 264 -5.85 5.64 25.83
N TRP A 265 -6.10 4.77 24.83
CA TRP A 265 -5.03 4.12 24.05
C TRP A 265 -4.38 5.05 23.03
N VAL A 266 -5.18 5.83 22.32
CA VAL A 266 -4.77 6.72 21.23
C VAL A 266 -4.28 8.06 21.79
N GLY A 267 -4.79 8.46 22.95
CA GLY A 267 -4.63 9.80 23.49
C GLY A 267 -5.75 10.73 23.01
N GLN A 268 -5.58 12.03 23.27
CA GLN A 268 -6.49 13.05 22.77
C GLN A 268 -6.38 13.12 21.24
N VAL A 269 -7.47 12.78 20.56
CA VAL A 269 -7.58 12.90 19.09
C VAL A 269 -7.75 14.37 18.74
N ASP A 270 -6.65 15.12 18.69
CA ASP A 270 -6.67 16.48 18.19
C ASP A 270 -6.53 16.49 16.64
N PRO A 271 -6.96 17.57 15.96
CA PRO A 271 -6.84 17.66 14.49
C PRO A 271 -5.40 17.48 13.98
N ILE A 272 -4.43 17.86 14.80
CA ILE A 272 -2.99 17.73 14.54
C ILE A 272 -2.61 16.24 14.53
N TRP A 273 -2.98 15.46 15.55
CA TRP A 273 -2.77 14.01 15.58
C TRP A 273 -3.37 13.32 14.34
N VAL A 274 -4.62 13.66 13.99
CA VAL A 274 -5.30 13.12 12.80
C VAL A 274 -4.51 13.43 11.53
N LEU A 275 -4.05 14.68 11.37
CA LEU A 275 -3.22 15.09 10.23
C LEU A 275 -1.94 14.23 10.15
N GLY A 276 -1.28 13.97 11.28
CA GLY A 276 -0.09 13.12 11.35
C GLY A 276 -0.35 11.69 10.91
N VAL A 277 -1.44 11.07 11.36
CA VAL A 277 -1.84 9.71 10.95
C VAL A 277 -2.17 9.66 9.47
N VAL A 278 -2.98 10.59 8.98
CA VAL A 278 -3.34 10.67 7.56
C VAL A 278 -2.09 10.87 6.70
N ALA A 279 -1.17 11.73 7.11
CA ALA A 279 0.10 11.95 6.41
C ALA A 279 0.95 10.67 6.36
N LYS A 280 1.07 9.91 7.46
CA LYS A 280 1.77 8.61 7.48
C LYS A 280 1.13 7.59 6.53
N VAL A 281 -0.20 7.45 6.57
CA VAL A 281 -0.95 6.56 5.66
C VAL A 281 -0.71 6.95 4.19
N LEU A 282 -0.78 8.24 3.87
CA LEU A 282 -0.56 8.75 2.51
C LEU A 282 0.89 8.54 2.05
N ALA A 283 1.87 8.78 2.93
CA ALA A 283 3.28 8.53 2.64
C ALA A 283 3.52 7.06 2.28
N SER A 284 3.05 6.12 3.13
CA SER A 284 3.16 4.68 2.87
C SER A 284 2.42 4.27 1.60
N LYS A 285 1.22 4.80 1.35
CA LYS A 285 0.44 4.53 0.14
C LYS A 285 1.16 5.00 -1.12
N TRP A 286 1.68 6.22 -1.15
CA TRP A 286 2.36 6.76 -2.32
C TRP A 286 3.70 6.10 -2.58
N LEU A 287 4.48 5.83 -1.54
CA LEU A 287 5.75 5.10 -1.66
C LEU A 287 5.51 3.69 -2.21
N THR A 288 4.54 2.96 -1.64
CA THR A 288 4.12 1.63 -2.15
C THR A 288 3.65 1.74 -3.59
N THR A 289 2.83 2.74 -3.94
CA THR A 289 2.34 2.94 -5.31
C THR A 289 3.50 3.05 -6.29
N VAL A 290 4.53 3.85 -5.98
CA VAL A 290 5.72 3.99 -6.84
C VAL A 290 6.46 2.66 -6.96
N VAL A 291 6.75 2.00 -5.84
CA VAL A 291 7.51 0.75 -5.82
C VAL A 291 6.79 -0.38 -6.57
N VAL A 292 5.49 -0.56 -6.33
CA VAL A 292 4.71 -1.58 -7.02
C VAL A 292 4.57 -1.24 -8.50
N THR A 293 4.39 0.03 -8.87
CA THR A 293 4.35 0.41 -10.30
C THR A 293 5.68 0.10 -10.99
N ASP A 294 6.82 0.44 -10.37
CA ASP A 294 8.15 0.13 -10.90
C ASP A 294 8.34 -1.39 -11.09
N LEU A 295 7.94 -2.20 -10.11
CA LEU A 295 8.02 -3.66 -10.18
C LEU A 295 7.14 -4.23 -11.30
N LEU A 296 5.89 -3.75 -11.42
CA LEU A 296 4.98 -4.17 -12.47
C LEU A 296 5.49 -3.81 -13.87
N VAL A 297 6.08 -2.63 -14.04
CA VAL A 297 6.70 -2.23 -15.31
C VAL A 297 7.86 -3.17 -15.67
N VAL A 298 8.72 -3.51 -14.70
CA VAL A 298 9.83 -4.45 -14.90
C VAL A 298 9.31 -5.84 -15.26
N MET A 299 8.31 -6.35 -14.53
CA MET A 299 7.72 -7.66 -14.82
C MET A 299 7.10 -7.71 -16.23
N LEU A 300 6.34 -6.69 -16.62
CA LEU A 300 5.75 -6.63 -17.96
C LEU A 300 6.80 -6.54 -19.07
N HIS A 301 7.90 -5.85 -18.80
CA HIS A 301 9.02 -5.79 -19.73
C HIS A 301 9.68 -7.16 -19.89
N GLN A 302 9.96 -7.86 -18.79
CA GLN A 302 10.54 -9.20 -18.79
C GLN A 302 9.60 -10.22 -19.47
N GLU A 303 8.30 -10.18 -19.20
CA GLU A 303 7.31 -11.02 -19.87
C GLU A 303 7.30 -10.78 -21.39
N ARG A 304 7.41 -9.51 -21.81
CA ARG A 304 7.47 -9.16 -23.23
C ARG A 304 8.75 -9.65 -23.90
N GLU A 305 9.89 -9.56 -23.22
CA GLU A 305 11.17 -10.08 -23.72
C GLU A 305 11.16 -11.61 -23.82
N ALA A 306 10.65 -12.30 -22.80
CA ALA A 306 10.48 -13.75 -22.83
C ALA A 306 9.53 -14.18 -23.96
N ALA A 307 8.41 -13.49 -24.15
CA ALA A 307 7.48 -13.76 -25.24
C ALA A 307 8.11 -13.54 -26.62
N ARG A 308 8.99 -12.54 -26.77
CA ARG A 308 9.74 -12.32 -28.02
C ARG A 308 10.80 -13.40 -28.26
N ALA A 309 11.49 -13.84 -27.21
CA ALA A 309 12.49 -14.90 -27.31
C ALA A 309 11.87 -16.26 -27.70
N LEU A 310 10.62 -16.50 -27.31
CA LEU A 310 9.85 -17.69 -27.67
C LEU A 310 9.11 -17.56 -29.01
N ALA A 311 9.01 -16.37 -29.58
CA ALA A 311 8.27 -16.17 -30.82
C ALA A 311 8.97 -16.87 -31.99
N GLY A 312 8.26 -17.77 -32.66
CA GLY A 312 8.80 -18.56 -33.78
C GLY A 312 9.65 -19.76 -33.35
N THR A 313 9.72 -20.09 -32.06
CA THR A 313 10.34 -21.32 -31.57
C THR A 313 9.29 -22.41 -31.34
N GLY A 314 9.68 -23.68 -31.47
CA GLY A 314 8.77 -24.81 -31.19
C GLY A 314 8.27 -24.84 -29.74
N GLU A 315 9.07 -24.33 -28.79
CA GLU A 315 8.67 -24.17 -27.39
C GLU A 315 7.56 -23.12 -27.22
N GLY A 316 7.67 -21.98 -27.93
CA GLY A 316 6.64 -20.95 -27.93
C GLY A 316 5.31 -21.47 -28.50
N GLU A 317 5.35 -22.23 -29.59
CA GLU A 317 4.17 -22.86 -30.16
C GLU A 317 3.55 -23.91 -29.23
N ALA A 318 4.37 -24.70 -28.53
CA ALA A 318 3.91 -25.65 -27.53
C ALA A 318 3.24 -24.96 -26.33
N LEU A 319 3.82 -23.84 -25.85
CA LEU A 319 3.23 -23.04 -24.79
C LEU A 319 1.91 -22.41 -25.22
N ALA A 320 1.84 -21.83 -26.42
CA ALA A 320 0.61 -21.25 -26.97
C ALA A 320 -0.51 -22.29 -27.03
N ARG A 321 -0.25 -23.48 -27.58
CA ARG A 321 -1.22 -24.59 -27.60
C ARG A 321 -1.69 -25.01 -26.22
N LYS A 322 -0.80 -25.08 -25.22
CA LYS A 322 -1.17 -25.39 -23.83
C LYS A 322 -2.09 -24.33 -23.23
N LEU A 323 -1.79 -23.04 -23.48
CA LEU A 323 -2.61 -21.93 -23.00
C LEU A 323 -3.97 -21.88 -23.68
N ASP A 324 -4.04 -22.17 -24.97
CA ASP A 324 -5.30 -22.25 -25.72
C ASP A 324 -6.16 -23.40 -25.21
N ALA A 325 -5.57 -24.59 -25.02
CA ALA A 325 -6.27 -25.74 -24.46
C ALA A 325 -6.82 -25.47 -23.04
N LEU A 326 -6.01 -24.82 -22.18
CA LEU A 326 -6.48 -24.39 -20.86
C LEU A 326 -7.60 -23.33 -20.97
N GLY A 327 -7.48 -22.39 -21.90
CA GLY A 327 -8.47 -21.36 -22.15
C GLY A 327 -9.81 -21.94 -22.62
N GLU A 328 -9.78 -22.97 -23.47
CA GLU A 328 -10.95 -23.71 -23.92
C GLU A 328 -11.58 -24.52 -22.79
N ALA A 329 -10.75 -25.23 -21.99
CA ALA A 329 -11.22 -26.01 -20.85
C ALA A 329 -11.91 -25.15 -19.77
N LEU A 330 -11.50 -23.88 -19.61
CA LEU A 330 -12.09 -22.94 -18.67
C LEU A 330 -13.30 -22.17 -19.22
N ARG A 331 -13.67 -22.30 -20.50
CA ARG A 331 -14.87 -21.65 -21.04
C ARG A 331 -16.13 -22.33 -20.50
N PRO A 332 -17.09 -21.59 -19.93
CA PRO A 332 -18.34 -22.18 -19.45
C PRO A 332 -19.14 -22.79 -20.61
N ALA A 333 -19.59 -24.05 -20.44
CA ALA A 333 -20.29 -24.87 -21.44
C ALA A 333 -21.60 -24.26 -21.98
N THR A 334 -22.15 -23.26 -21.30
CA THR A 334 -23.45 -22.62 -21.60
C THR A 334 -23.47 -21.83 -22.91
N THR A 335 -22.34 -21.63 -23.58
CA THR A 335 -22.30 -20.90 -24.86
C THR A 335 -22.55 -21.77 -26.09
N GLN A 336 -22.44 -23.11 -25.98
CA GLN A 336 -22.54 -24.01 -27.15
C GLN A 336 -23.99 -24.39 -27.52
N HIS A 337 -24.94 -24.40 -26.58
CA HIS A 337 -26.30 -24.88 -26.87
C HIS A 337 -27.21 -23.89 -27.61
N LYS A 338 -26.93 -22.59 -27.58
CA LYS A 338 -27.79 -21.59 -28.26
C LYS A 338 -27.56 -21.48 -29.78
N VAL A 339 -26.49 -22.06 -30.32
CA VAL A 339 -26.22 -22.02 -31.77
C VAL A 339 -26.87 -23.21 -32.49
N SER A 340 -27.11 -24.33 -31.80
CA SER A 340 -27.66 -25.55 -32.43
C SER A 340 -29.19 -25.59 -32.54
N GLN A 341 -29.92 -24.61 -31.99
CA GLN A 341 -31.40 -24.57 -32.04
C GLN A 341 -31.96 -23.44 -32.91
N ARG A 342 -31.12 -22.82 -33.75
CA ARG A 342 -31.56 -21.83 -34.77
C ARG A 342 -31.46 -22.34 -36.21
N TYR A 343 -31.30 -23.65 -36.37
CA TYR A 343 -31.43 -24.36 -37.63
C TYR A 343 -32.44 -25.49 -37.46
#